data_AF-A0A8J2XHY0-F1
#
_entry.id   AF-A0A8J2XHY0-F1
#
_cell.length_a   1.000
_cell.length_b   1.000
_cell.length_c   1.000
_cell.angle_alpha   90.00
_cell.angle_beta   90.00
_cell.angle_gamma   90.00
#
_symmetry.space_group_name_H-M   'P 1'
#
loop_
_entity.id
_entity.type
_entity.pdbx_description
1 polymer ?
#
loop_
_entity_poly.entity_id
_entity_poly.type
_entity_poly.pdbx_seq_one_letter_code
_entity_poly.pdbx_strand_id
1 'polypeptide(L)'
;MSQFQLFDGVKLTEEISLTDGGVATVGTSGAIVEVLKDGEAYLVELFGGWVKYDEQGNFLPASEDEEEAFMETIGVELVYPHQLVLTVPARQTMGVREYLETILDNLPEEKLVEIRDFAEFLQQRQKSA
;
A
#
# COMPACT_ATOMS: atom_id res chain seq x y z
N MET A 1 -0.28 9.11 -16.25
CA MET A 1 0.02 7.92 -15.42
C MET A 1 0.54 8.44 -14.11
N SER A 2 -0.04 7.98 -13.00
CA SER A 2 0.39 8.37 -11.66
C SER A 2 1.84 7.94 -11.42
N GLN A 3 2.60 8.72 -10.66
CA GLN A 3 3.99 8.40 -10.32
C GLN A 3 4.09 7.17 -9.42
N PHE A 4 3.07 6.95 -8.60
CA PHE A 4 2.93 5.84 -7.68
C PHE A 4 1.57 5.15 -7.84
N GLN A 5 1.48 3.91 -7.38
CA GLN A 5 0.30 3.05 -7.47
C GLN A 5 -0.22 2.67 -6.09
N LEU A 6 -1.47 2.18 -6.04
CA LEU A 6 -2.04 1.61 -4.84
C LEU A 6 -1.13 0.50 -4.28
N PHE A 7 -0.90 0.49 -2.97
CA PHE A 7 -0.02 -0.41 -2.22
C PHE A 7 1.49 -0.29 -2.50
N ASP A 8 1.93 0.74 -3.23
CA ASP A 8 3.35 1.08 -3.25
C ASP A 8 3.81 1.47 -1.84
N GLY A 9 4.90 0.86 -1.39
CA GLY A 9 5.65 1.28 -0.22
C GLY A 9 6.46 2.53 -0.54
N VAL A 10 6.33 3.54 0.30
CA VAL A 10 6.94 4.86 0.12
C VAL A 10 7.64 5.33 1.39
N LYS A 11 8.45 6.38 1.27
CA LYS A 11 8.97 7.16 2.40
C LYS A 11 8.75 8.64 2.18
N LEU A 12 8.52 9.37 3.27
CA LEU A 12 8.47 10.81 3.26
C LEU A 12 9.85 11.42 2.98
N THR A 13 9.89 12.44 2.12
CA THR A 13 11.10 13.23 1.84
C THR A 13 11.17 14.52 2.65
N GLU A 14 10.06 14.91 3.29
CA GLU A 14 9.95 16.04 4.19
C GLU A 14 9.06 15.71 5.39
N GLU A 15 9.06 16.60 6.38
CA GLU A 15 8.19 16.50 7.55
C GLU A 15 6.75 16.90 7.18
N ILE A 16 5.75 16.18 7.69
CA ILE A 16 4.34 16.57 7.57
C ILE A 16 3.64 16.55 8.93
N SER A 17 2.66 17.43 9.10
CA SER A 17 1.77 17.43 10.27
C SER A 17 0.69 16.35 10.10
N LEU A 18 0.43 15.61 11.17
CA LEU A 18 -0.63 14.61 11.22
C LEU A 18 -1.94 15.24 11.69
N THR A 19 -3.06 14.67 11.28
CA THR A 19 -4.41 15.15 11.61
C THR A 19 -4.69 15.11 13.12
N ASP A 20 -4.05 14.20 13.85
CA ASP A 20 -4.16 14.07 15.31
C ASP A 20 -3.30 15.08 16.10
N GLY A 21 -2.53 15.93 15.41
CA GLY A 21 -1.61 16.91 15.98
C GLY A 21 -0.18 16.41 16.16
N GLY A 22 0.11 15.15 15.78
CA GLY A 22 1.46 14.61 15.69
C GLY A 22 2.23 15.13 14.47
N VAL A 23 3.45 14.61 14.32
CA VAL A 23 4.34 14.97 13.21
C VAL A 23 5.01 13.69 12.69
N ALA A 24 4.91 13.45 11.38
CA ALA A 24 5.67 12.42 10.70
C ALA A 24 6.96 13.04 10.11
N THR A 25 8.10 12.52 10.53
CA THR A 25 9.41 13.06 10.17
C THR A 25 9.89 12.58 8.80
N VAL A 26 10.94 13.22 8.27
CA VAL A 26 11.62 12.76 7.07
C VAL A 26 12.04 11.29 7.20
N GLY A 27 11.75 10.49 6.18
CA GLY A 27 12.09 9.07 6.13
C GLY A 27 11.05 8.15 6.77
N THR A 28 9.97 8.68 7.35
CA THR A 28 8.82 7.88 7.80
C THR A 28 8.30 7.04 6.64
N SER A 29 8.16 5.74 6.90
CA SER A 29 7.65 4.77 5.94
C SER A 29 6.14 4.88 5.84
N GLY A 30 5.60 4.57 4.67
CA GLY A 30 4.16 4.46 4.48
C GLY A 30 3.78 3.57 3.31
N ALA A 31 2.48 3.35 3.14
CA ALA A 31 1.89 2.66 2.02
C ALA A 31 0.79 3.50 1.39
N ILE A 32 0.74 3.53 0.06
CA ILE A 32 -0.33 4.22 -0.65
C ILE A 32 -1.63 3.42 -0.51
N VAL A 33 -2.64 4.04 0.07
CA VAL A 33 -3.98 3.44 0.27
C VAL A 33 -5.04 4.06 -0.65
N GLU A 34 -4.75 5.19 -1.28
CA GLU A 34 -5.59 5.75 -2.35
C GLU A 34 -4.78 6.62 -3.31
N VAL A 35 -5.10 6.55 -4.61
CA VAL A 35 -4.55 7.43 -5.65
C VAL A 35 -5.62 8.42 -6.08
N LEU A 36 -5.40 9.71 -5.83
CA LEU A 36 -6.37 10.77 -6.11
C LEU A 36 -6.03 11.49 -7.41
N LYS A 37 -7.06 11.79 -8.21
CA LYS A 37 -6.97 12.59 -9.44
C LYS A 37 -5.78 12.18 -10.33
N ASP A 38 -5.72 10.91 -10.71
CA ASP A 38 -4.66 10.36 -11.57
C ASP A 38 -3.22 10.57 -11.05
N GLY A 39 -3.04 10.71 -9.74
CA GLY A 39 -1.74 10.86 -9.09
C GLY A 39 -1.33 12.31 -8.82
N GLU A 40 -2.27 13.27 -8.80
CA GLU A 40 -1.98 14.62 -8.27
C GLU A 40 -1.76 14.60 -6.75
N ALA A 41 -2.40 13.65 -6.04
CA ALA A 41 -2.24 13.45 -4.60
C ALA A 41 -2.51 11.99 -4.22
N TYR A 42 -2.13 11.61 -3.01
CA TYR A 42 -2.23 10.25 -2.48
C TYR A 42 -2.73 10.29 -1.03
N LEU A 43 -3.56 9.32 -0.65
CA LEU A 43 -3.69 8.98 0.76
C LEU A 43 -2.63 7.94 1.09
N VAL A 44 -1.83 8.23 2.11
CA VAL A 44 -0.73 7.39 2.56
C VAL A 44 -0.96 7.02 4.01
N GLU A 45 -1.04 5.72 4.28
CA GLU A 45 -0.94 5.20 5.63
C GLU A 45 0.52 5.28 6.08
N LEU A 46 0.79 6.06 7.12
CA LEU A 46 2.13 6.31 7.66
C LEU A 46 2.37 5.43 8.88
N PHE A 47 3.57 4.87 8.94
CA PHE A 47 3.94 3.88 9.94
C PHE A 47 4.91 4.46 10.97
N GLY A 48 4.68 4.10 12.23
CA GLY A 48 5.51 4.46 13.37
C GLY A 48 6.52 3.38 13.71
N GLY A 49 6.64 3.07 15.00
CA GLY A 49 7.51 2.02 15.50
C GLY A 49 6.86 0.63 15.44
N TRP A 50 7.69 -0.38 15.71
CA TRP A 50 7.17 -1.69 16.09
C TRP A 50 6.61 -1.61 17.51
N VAL A 51 5.39 -2.10 17.68
CA VAL A 51 4.68 -2.13 18.96
C VAL A 51 3.99 -3.47 19.16
N LYS A 52 3.59 -3.73 20.39
CA LYS A 52 2.67 -4.82 20.76
C LYS A 52 1.69 -4.34 21.83
N TYR A 53 0.62 -5.10 22.03
CA TYR A 53 -0.33 -4.81 23.09
C TYR A 53 0.20 -5.24 24.46
N ASP A 54 -0.03 -4.40 25.48
CA ASP A 54 0.01 -4.85 26.87
C ASP A 54 -1.31 -5.51 27.30
N GLU A 55 -1.36 -6.03 28.54
CA GLU A 55 -2.57 -6.63 29.11
C GLU A 55 -3.77 -5.67 29.21
N GLN A 56 -3.54 -4.37 29.03
CA GLN A 56 -4.54 -3.29 29.12
C GLN A 56 -4.95 -2.77 27.73
N GLY A 57 -4.34 -3.27 26.66
CA GLY A 57 -4.60 -2.86 25.28
C GLY A 57 -3.86 -1.60 24.84
N ASN A 58 -2.82 -1.17 25.56
CA ASN A 58 -1.97 -0.05 25.14
C ASN A 58 -0.79 -0.54 24.30
N PHE A 59 -0.26 0.34 23.45
CA PHE A 59 0.95 0.07 22.68
C PHE A 59 2.20 0.17 23.57
N LEU A 60 3.00 -0.89 23.56
CA LEU A 60 4.35 -0.92 24.09
C LEU A 60 5.35 -1.04 22.93
N PRO A 61 6.45 -0.27 22.93
CA PRO A 61 7.53 -0.46 21.96
C PRO A 61 8.04 -1.91 21.95
N ALA A 62 8.26 -2.44 20.76
CA ALA A 62 8.74 -3.80 20.50
C ALA A 62 9.82 -3.79 19.41
N SER A 63 10.50 -4.92 19.22
CA SER A 63 11.26 -5.20 18.00
C SER A 63 10.48 -6.07 17.02
N GLU A 64 10.87 -6.02 15.74
CA GLU A 64 10.24 -6.78 14.64
C GLU A 64 10.22 -8.30 14.88
N ASP A 65 11.19 -8.82 15.62
CA ASP A 65 11.35 -10.25 15.91
C ASP A 65 10.56 -10.72 17.15
N GLU A 66 9.90 -9.82 17.87
CA GLU A 66 9.06 -10.19 19.00
C GLU A 66 7.72 -10.80 18.54
N GLU A 67 7.25 -11.79 19.30
CA GLU A 67 5.93 -12.40 19.07
C GLU A 67 4.83 -11.36 19.28
N GLU A 68 3.84 -11.36 18.37
CA GLU A 68 2.72 -10.40 18.33
C GLU A 68 3.11 -8.94 18.06
N ALA A 69 4.38 -8.66 17.74
CA ALA A 69 4.80 -7.33 17.31
C ALA A 69 4.22 -7.00 15.92
N PHE A 70 3.79 -5.76 15.77
CA PHE A 70 3.34 -5.20 14.50
C PHE A 70 3.80 -3.75 14.39
N MET A 71 3.92 -3.24 13.17
CA MET A 71 4.25 -1.84 12.96
C MET A 71 2.98 -1.01 13.11
N GLU A 72 3.00 0.00 13.97
CA GLU A 72 1.84 0.84 14.23
C GLU A 72 1.55 1.79 13.07
N THR A 73 0.27 2.15 12.91
CA THR A 73 -0.15 3.24 12.03
C THR A 73 -0.24 4.53 12.85
N ILE A 74 0.54 5.54 12.46
CA ILE A 74 0.53 6.86 13.10
C ILE A 74 -0.44 7.83 12.43
N GLY A 75 -0.89 7.54 11.20
CA GLY A 75 -1.90 8.37 10.53
C GLY A 75 -2.16 7.92 9.09
N VAL A 76 -3.26 8.38 8.52
CA VAL A 76 -3.57 8.27 7.09
C VAL A 76 -3.72 9.69 6.56
N GLU A 77 -2.74 10.14 5.80
CA GLU A 77 -2.62 11.56 5.45
C GLU A 77 -2.62 11.80 3.94
N LEU A 78 -3.08 12.98 3.55
CA LEU A 78 -2.99 13.46 2.19
C LEU A 78 -1.56 13.92 1.90
N VAL A 79 -0.89 13.26 0.97
CA VAL A 79 0.50 13.51 0.61
C VAL A 79 0.63 13.74 -0.90
N TYR A 80 1.54 14.60 -1.30
CA TYR A 80 1.79 14.97 -2.69
C TYR A 80 3.01 14.26 -3.28
N PRO A 81 3.09 14.09 -4.62
CA PRO A 81 4.17 13.34 -5.26
C PRO A 81 5.59 13.76 -4.88
N HIS A 82 5.83 15.06 -4.67
CA HIS A 82 7.15 15.59 -4.33
C HIS A 82 7.62 15.23 -2.91
N GLN A 83 6.69 14.84 -2.05
CA GLN A 83 6.93 14.48 -0.64
C GLN A 83 7.26 12.99 -0.50
N LEU A 84 7.26 12.23 -1.60
CA LEU A 84 7.36 10.77 -1.58
C LEU A 84 8.55 10.27 -2.39
N VAL A 85 9.15 9.20 -1.90
CA VAL A 85 10.05 8.34 -2.67
C VAL A 85 9.57 6.90 -2.59
N LEU A 86 9.55 6.21 -3.74
CA LEU A 86 9.19 4.80 -3.83
C LEU A 86 10.28 3.96 -3.17
N THR A 87 9.89 3.06 -2.27
CA THR A 87 10.81 2.12 -1.62
C THR A 87 10.57 0.69 -2.09
N VAL A 88 9.31 0.27 -2.13
CA VAL A 88 8.91 -1.09 -2.52
C VAL A 88 7.69 -1.01 -3.45
N PRO A 89 7.78 -1.49 -4.69
CA PRO A 89 6.61 -1.53 -5.58
C PRO A 89 5.54 -2.49 -5.06
N ALA A 90 4.26 -2.16 -5.25
CA ALA A 90 3.10 -2.96 -4.82
C ALA A 90 3.20 -4.46 -5.19
N ARG A 91 3.69 -4.76 -6.40
CA ARG A 91 3.90 -6.14 -6.90
C ARG A 91 4.87 -6.99 -6.07
N GLN A 92 5.69 -6.36 -5.21
CA GLN A 92 6.65 -7.05 -4.34
C GLN A 92 6.11 -7.24 -2.92
N THR A 93 5.20 -6.38 -2.48
CA THR A 93 4.53 -6.45 -1.18
C THR A 93 3.27 -7.30 -1.22
N MET A 94 2.53 -7.28 -2.33
CA MET A 94 1.27 -8.03 -2.49
C MET A 94 1.49 -9.41 -3.09
N GLY A 95 0.66 -10.37 -2.69
CA GLY A 95 0.52 -11.63 -3.40
C GLY A 95 0.00 -11.41 -4.82
N VAL A 96 0.28 -12.35 -5.73
CA VAL A 96 -0.06 -12.23 -7.16
C VAL A 96 -1.56 -12.06 -7.37
N ARG A 97 -2.40 -12.68 -6.52
CA ARG A 97 -3.86 -12.59 -6.63
C ARG A 97 -4.35 -11.20 -6.26
N GLU A 98 -3.93 -10.72 -5.11
CA GLU A 98 -4.32 -9.42 -4.56
C GLU A 98 -3.84 -8.30 -5.49
N TYR A 99 -2.60 -8.41 -6.03
CA TYR A 99 -2.12 -7.47 -7.03
C TYR A 99 -2.96 -7.51 -8.32
N LEU A 100 -3.38 -8.68 -8.78
CA LEU A 100 -4.24 -8.79 -9.96
C LEU A 100 -5.60 -8.13 -9.74
N GLU A 101 -6.22 -8.34 -8.57
CA GLU A 101 -7.51 -7.70 -8.22
C GLU A 101 -7.40 -6.17 -8.31
N THR A 102 -6.32 -5.57 -7.78
CA THR A 102 -6.11 -4.11 -7.88
C THR A 102 -5.93 -3.60 -9.31
N ILE A 103 -5.30 -4.39 -10.18
CA ILE A 103 -5.19 -4.03 -11.60
C ILE A 103 -6.57 -4.09 -12.25
N LEU A 104 -7.35 -5.12 -11.96
CA LEU A 104 -8.67 -5.34 -12.56
C LEU A 104 -9.66 -4.23 -12.19
N ASP A 105 -9.64 -3.72 -10.96
CA ASP A 105 -10.52 -2.61 -10.53
C ASP A 105 -10.34 -1.31 -11.33
N ASN A 106 -9.16 -1.12 -11.92
CA ASN A 106 -8.80 0.09 -12.66
C ASN A 106 -8.87 -0.08 -14.19
N LEU A 107 -9.15 -1.27 -14.69
CA LEU A 107 -9.20 -1.54 -16.12
C LEU A 107 -10.59 -1.23 -16.71
N PRO A 108 -10.66 -0.68 -17.93
CA PRO A 108 -11.94 -0.51 -18.62
C PRO A 108 -12.55 -1.88 -18.97
N GLU A 109 -13.89 -1.96 -19.01
CA GLU A 109 -14.65 -3.19 -19.24
C GLU A 109 -14.19 -4.00 -20.46
N GLU A 110 -13.86 -3.32 -21.56
CA GLU A 110 -13.34 -3.94 -22.78
C GLU A 110 -12.04 -4.74 -22.55
N LYS A 111 -11.16 -4.26 -21.66
CA LYS A 111 -9.93 -4.97 -21.28
C LYS A 111 -10.19 -6.09 -20.29
N LEU A 112 -11.19 -5.94 -19.43
CA LEU A 112 -11.63 -7.03 -18.54
C LEU A 112 -12.17 -8.22 -19.34
N VAL A 113 -12.93 -7.97 -20.41
CA VAL A 113 -13.40 -9.01 -21.33
C VAL A 113 -12.23 -9.74 -22.01
N GLU A 114 -11.24 -9.01 -22.52
CA GLU A 114 -10.03 -9.62 -23.11
C GLU A 114 -9.28 -10.53 -22.12
N ILE A 115 -9.15 -10.09 -20.85
CA ILE A 115 -8.47 -10.86 -19.80
C ILE A 115 -9.27 -12.12 -19.44
N ARG A 116 -10.61 -12.02 -19.31
CA ARG A 116 -11.49 -13.17 -19.05
C ARG A 116 -11.33 -14.22 -20.14
N ASP A 117 -11.46 -13.81 -21.40
CA ASP A 117 -11.40 -14.73 -22.54
C ASP A 117 -10.02 -15.43 -22.61
N PHE A 118 -8.94 -14.71 -22.28
CA PHE A 118 -7.60 -15.30 -22.16
C PHE A 118 -7.49 -16.31 -21.02
N ALA A 119 -8.06 -16.01 -19.84
CA ALA A 119 -8.07 -16.93 -18.70
C ALA A 119 -8.87 -18.22 -19.00
N GLU A 120 -10.03 -18.09 -19.66
CA GLU A 120 -10.82 -19.23 -20.12
C GLU A 120 -10.05 -20.11 -21.11
N PHE A 121 -9.34 -19.48 -22.06
CA PHE A 121 -8.47 -20.18 -23.00
C PHE A 121 -7.37 -20.98 -22.28
N LEU A 122 -6.69 -20.39 -21.30
CA LEU A 122 -5.66 -21.08 -20.51
C LEU A 122 -6.24 -22.29 -19.76
N GLN A 123 -7.42 -22.14 -19.17
CA GLN A 123 -8.10 -23.22 -18.45
C GLN A 123 -8.49 -24.37 -19.38
N GLN A 124 -8.96 -24.07 -20.60
CA GLN A 124 -9.28 -25.08 -21.61
C GLN A 124 -8.02 -25.84 -22.07
N ARG A 125 -6.88 -25.14 -22.24
CA ARG A 125 -5.61 -25.79 -22.60
C ARG A 125 -5.12 -26.76 -21.53
N GLN A 126 -5.23 -26.42 -20.25
CA GLN A 126 -4.84 -27.33 -19.17
C GLN A 126 -5.73 -28.57 -19.07
N LYS A 127 -7.03 -28.45 -19.38
CA LYS A 127 -7.96 -29.60 -19.40
C LYS A 127 -7.76 -30.53 -20.61
N SER A 128 -7.08 -30.03 -21.64
CA SER A 128 -6.84 -30.73 -22.91
C SER A 128 -5.42 -31.30 -23.02
N ALA A 129 -4.59 -31.10 -21.98
CA ALA A 129 -3.24 -31.64 -21.82
C ALA A 129 -3.26 -32.80 -20.82
#